data_AF-A0A7C1BLF7-F1
#
_entry.id   AF-A0A7C1BLF7-F1
#
_cell.length_a   1.000
_cell.length_b   1.000
_cell.length_c   1.000
_cell.angle_alpha   90.00
_cell.angle_beta   90.00
_cell.angle_gamma   90.00
#
_symmetry.space_group_name_H-M   'P 1'
#
loop_
_entity.id
_entity.type
_entity.pdbx_description
1 polymer ?
#
loop_
_entity_poly.entity_id
_entity_poly.type
_entity_poly.pdbx_seq_one_letter_code
_entity_poly.pdbx_strand_id
1 'polypeptide(L)'
;MDIQQYRHEQLTELTNDIGVYALLDLDRVKIYIGQSIDGIRTRVRRHLTSARSDVIANRLLDVWEVAYVSAWPMPGCTNEEINIVEAHLFNQFNNESPLMNGAIIQNPDSIPQLPIEETIQILPDDVIELRKTPSQRLPRQIAQFQALFEWILEVKNTEQLRLALQAHFSRLENYYENFISSNE
;
A
#
# COMPACT_ATOMS: atom_id res chain seq x y z
N MET A 1 9.49 18.17 12.20
CA MET A 1 8.68 17.22 13.00
C MET A 1 9.21 15.82 12.76
N ASP A 2 9.36 14.99 13.81
CA ASP A 2 9.77 13.60 13.63
C ASP A 2 8.64 12.79 12.98
N ILE A 3 8.92 12.18 11.82
CA ILE A 3 7.94 11.42 11.04
C ILE A 3 7.45 10.19 11.82
N GLN A 4 8.32 9.57 12.60
CA GLN A 4 7.94 8.39 13.38
C GLN A 4 6.99 8.75 14.51
N GLN A 5 7.26 9.87 15.20
CA GLN A 5 6.34 10.42 16.19
C GLN A 5 4.99 10.78 15.58
N TYR A 6 4.97 11.52 14.46
CA TYR A 6 3.73 11.90 13.78
C TYR A 6 2.90 10.67 13.38
N ARG A 7 3.55 9.65 12.80
CA ARG A 7 2.89 8.38 12.48
C ARG A 7 2.30 7.71 13.71
N HIS A 8 3.04 7.69 14.82
CA HIS A 8 2.58 7.07 16.05
C HIS A 8 1.29 7.74 16.55
N GLU A 9 1.26 9.07 16.57
CA GLU A 9 0.12 9.89 16.99
C GLU A 9 -1.07 9.67 16.05
N GLN A 10 -0.89 9.83 14.73
CA GLN A 10 -1.97 9.68 13.75
C GLN A 10 -2.57 8.26 13.72
N LEU A 11 -1.75 7.22 13.91
CA LEU A 11 -2.25 5.85 13.94
C LEU A 11 -3.16 5.58 15.14
N THR A 12 -3.22 6.43 16.17
CA THR A 12 -4.16 6.24 17.28
C THR A 12 -5.62 6.43 16.84
N GLU A 13 -5.85 7.27 15.83
CA GLU A 13 -7.17 7.50 15.22
C GLU A 13 -7.63 6.34 14.34
N LEU A 14 -6.73 5.45 13.92
CA LEU A 14 -7.08 4.26 13.14
C LEU A 14 -7.76 3.23 14.05
N THR A 15 -8.89 2.66 13.58
CA THR A 15 -9.54 1.56 14.28
C THR A 15 -8.58 0.38 14.52
N ASN A 16 -8.78 -0.33 15.64
CA ASN A 16 -8.13 -1.61 15.89
C ASN A 16 -9.11 -2.78 15.83
N ASP A 17 -10.29 -2.57 15.25
CA ASP A 17 -11.18 -3.66 14.88
C ASP A 17 -10.54 -4.53 13.80
N ILE A 18 -11.11 -5.72 13.63
CA ILE A 18 -10.81 -6.60 12.51
C ILE A 18 -11.42 -6.04 11.22
N GLY A 19 -10.88 -6.43 10.07
CA GLY A 19 -11.41 -6.03 8.76
C GLY A 19 -10.31 -5.85 7.72
N VAL A 20 -10.56 -4.99 6.75
CA VAL A 20 -9.66 -4.72 5.61
C VAL A 20 -9.06 -3.34 5.73
N TYR A 21 -7.84 -3.15 5.21
CA TYR A 21 -7.18 -1.87 5.12
C TYR A 21 -6.49 -1.69 3.76
N ALA A 22 -6.28 -0.44 3.39
CA ALA A 22 -5.45 -0.03 2.26
C ALA A 22 -4.30 0.86 2.73
N LEU A 23 -3.15 0.72 2.11
CA LEU A 23 -2.06 1.69 2.20
C LEU A 23 -2.07 2.52 0.92
N LEU A 24 -2.06 3.84 1.09
CA LEU A 24 -2.14 4.77 -0.02
C LEU A 24 -0.87 5.60 -0.11
N ASP A 25 -0.48 5.91 -1.34
CA ASP A 25 0.71 6.71 -1.63
C ASP A 25 0.50 8.21 -1.37
N LEU A 26 1.50 9.01 -1.74
CA LEU A 26 1.50 10.46 -1.61
C LEU A 26 0.33 11.15 -2.35
N ASP A 27 -0.22 10.51 -3.39
CA ASP A 27 -1.32 11.02 -4.23
C ASP A 27 -2.68 10.44 -3.85
N ARG A 28 -2.76 9.72 -2.73
CA ARG A 28 -3.98 9.01 -2.27
C ARG A 28 -4.38 7.87 -3.21
N VAL A 29 -3.45 7.32 -4.00
CA VAL A 29 -3.70 6.10 -4.77
C VAL A 29 -3.48 4.91 -3.84
N LYS A 30 -4.45 3.99 -3.79
CA LYS A 30 -4.32 2.74 -3.04
C LYS A 30 -3.30 1.85 -3.75
N ILE A 31 -2.24 1.48 -3.03
CA ILE A 31 -1.11 0.70 -3.59
C ILE A 31 -0.95 -0.67 -2.95
N TYR A 32 -1.62 -0.92 -1.82
CA TYR A 32 -1.62 -2.20 -1.14
C TYR A 32 -2.95 -2.40 -0.41
N ILE A 33 -3.54 -3.59 -0.53
CA ILE A 33 -4.73 -4.00 0.23
C ILE A 33 -4.34 -5.16 1.13
N GLY A 34 -4.84 -5.19 2.37
CA GLY A 34 -4.65 -6.34 3.23
C GLY A 34 -5.76 -6.44 4.26
N GLN A 35 -5.91 -7.62 4.84
CA GLN A 35 -6.83 -7.85 5.96
C GLN A 35 -6.11 -8.02 7.31
N SER A 36 -6.85 -7.88 8.39
CA SER A 36 -6.41 -8.26 9.72
C SER A 36 -7.55 -8.79 10.59
N ILE A 37 -7.27 -9.90 11.28
CA ILE A 37 -8.13 -10.47 12.33
C ILE A 37 -7.57 -10.21 13.75
N ASP A 38 -6.37 -9.63 13.84
CA ASP A 38 -5.71 -9.26 15.10
C ASP A 38 -5.87 -7.74 15.40
N GLY A 39 -6.50 -7.00 14.49
CA GLY A 39 -6.72 -5.56 14.54
C GLY A 39 -5.95 -4.79 13.45
N ILE A 40 -6.69 -3.99 12.68
CA ILE A 40 -6.19 -3.21 11.54
C ILE A 40 -5.01 -2.33 11.95
N ARG A 41 -5.16 -1.48 12.98
CA ARG A 41 -4.07 -0.62 13.47
C ARG A 41 -2.83 -1.41 13.86
N THR A 42 -2.98 -2.56 14.52
CA THR A 42 -1.86 -3.41 14.91
C THR A 42 -1.10 -3.94 13.68
N ARG A 43 -1.82 -4.38 12.65
CA ARG A 43 -1.21 -4.86 11.40
C ARG A 43 -0.54 -3.74 10.62
N VAL A 44 -1.21 -2.60 10.44
CA VAL A 44 -0.66 -1.41 9.76
C VAL A 44 0.61 -0.91 10.45
N ARG A 45 0.60 -0.78 11.78
CA ARG A 45 1.79 -0.37 12.55
C ARG A 45 2.98 -1.31 12.28
N ARG A 46 2.74 -2.63 12.24
CA ARG A 46 3.79 -3.62 11.93
C ARG A 46 4.42 -3.38 10.56
N HIS A 47 3.63 -3.06 9.54
CA HIS A 47 4.15 -2.74 8.20
C HIS A 47 5.03 -1.48 8.22
N LEU A 48 4.62 -0.45 8.97
CA LEU A 48 5.31 0.84 8.99
C LEU A 48 6.60 0.84 9.83
N THR A 49 6.72 -0.03 10.84
CA THR A 49 7.84 0.00 11.79
C THR A 49 8.77 -1.20 11.73
N SER A 50 8.37 -2.32 11.12
CA SER A 50 9.17 -3.55 11.10
C SER A 50 9.67 -3.88 9.71
N ALA A 51 11.00 -3.84 9.54
CA ALA A 51 11.67 -4.37 8.35
C ALA A 51 11.44 -5.89 8.14
N ARG A 52 10.93 -6.60 9.16
CA ARG A 52 10.61 -8.03 9.09
C ARG A 52 9.18 -8.33 8.63
N SER A 53 8.36 -7.31 8.40
CA SER A 53 7.06 -7.53 7.77
C SER A 53 7.28 -8.14 6.39
N ASP A 54 6.55 -9.21 6.03
CA ASP A 54 6.74 -9.92 4.75
C ASP A 54 6.70 -8.98 3.54
N VAL A 55 5.85 -7.94 3.60
CA VAL A 55 5.70 -6.95 2.52
C VAL A 55 6.97 -6.11 2.35
N ILE A 56 7.69 -5.83 3.44
CA ILE A 56 8.94 -5.05 3.42
C ILE A 56 10.14 -5.96 3.16
N ALA A 57 10.15 -7.15 3.79
CA ALA A 57 11.18 -8.16 3.63
C ALA A 57 11.31 -8.62 2.18
N ASN A 58 10.18 -8.76 1.47
CA ASN A 58 10.14 -9.12 0.05
C ASN A 58 10.19 -7.90 -0.90
N ARG A 59 10.47 -6.69 -0.40
CA ARG A 59 10.56 -5.45 -1.22
C ARG A 59 9.28 -5.14 -2.01
N LEU A 60 8.12 -5.61 -1.57
CA LEU A 60 6.85 -5.35 -2.25
C LEU A 60 6.42 -3.88 -2.08
N LEU A 61 6.65 -3.31 -0.90
CA LEU A 61 6.18 -1.96 -0.58
C LEU A 61 7.30 -1.08 -0.05
N ASP A 62 7.31 0.18 -0.50
CA ASP A 62 8.11 1.23 0.09
C ASP A 62 7.30 2.06 1.09
N VAL A 63 7.62 1.90 2.38
CA VAL A 63 7.00 2.68 3.47
C VAL A 63 7.23 4.19 3.33
N TRP A 64 8.24 4.61 2.57
CA TRP A 64 8.48 6.01 2.29
C TRP A 64 7.34 6.64 1.46
N GLU A 65 6.67 5.88 0.59
CA GLU A 65 5.53 6.40 -0.19
C GLU A 65 4.21 6.45 0.58
N VAL A 66 4.07 5.69 1.67
CA VAL A 66 2.77 5.57 2.36
C VAL A 66 2.46 6.83 3.16
N ALA A 67 1.48 7.59 2.69
CA ALA A 67 1.00 8.83 3.30
C ALA A 67 -0.37 8.70 3.98
N TYR A 68 -1.21 7.76 3.53
CA TYR A 68 -2.55 7.56 4.08
C TYR A 68 -2.85 6.09 4.29
N VAL A 69 -3.81 5.83 5.16
CA VAL A 69 -4.33 4.50 5.43
C VAL A 69 -5.85 4.58 5.39
N SER A 70 -6.47 3.74 4.58
CA SER A 70 -7.92 3.51 4.64
C SER A 70 -8.21 2.22 5.40
N ALA A 71 -9.32 2.17 6.11
CA ALA A 71 -9.82 1.02 6.83
C ALA A 71 -11.29 0.79 6.52
N TRP A 72 -11.68 -0.48 6.46
CA TRP A 72 -13.06 -0.94 6.45
C TRP A 72 -13.24 -1.82 7.68
N PRO A 73 -13.62 -1.23 8.83
CA PRO A 73 -13.83 -1.97 10.07
C PRO A 73 -14.99 -2.96 9.91
N MET A 74 -14.80 -4.19 10.35
CA MET A 74 -15.79 -5.28 10.24
C MET A 74 -15.99 -6.00 11.59
N PRO A 75 -16.36 -5.27 12.67
CA PRO A 75 -16.52 -5.88 13.98
C PRO A 75 -17.62 -6.95 13.98
N GLY A 76 -17.29 -8.14 14.49
CA GLY A 76 -18.22 -9.26 14.58
C GLY A 76 -18.40 -10.09 13.29
N CYS A 77 -17.70 -9.73 12.20
CA CYS A 77 -17.68 -10.52 10.98
C CYS A 77 -16.79 -11.76 11.10
N THR A 78 -17.09 -12.79 10.31
CA THR A 78 -16.23 -13.99 10.19
C THR A 78 -15.03 -13.74 9.28
N ASN A 79 -14.05 -14.63 9.33
CA ASN A 79 -12.88 -14.56 8.45
C ASN A 79 -13.29 -14.67 6.97
N GLU A 80 -14.30 -15.49 6.65
CA GLU A 80 -14.81 -15.64 5.29
C GLU A 80 -15.42 -14.33 4.77
N GLU A 81 -16.19 -13.62 5.59
CA GLU A 81 -16.77 -12.32 5.22
C GLU A 81 -15.67 -11.28 4.94
N ILE A 82 -14.63 -11.24 5.78
CA ILE A 82 -13.48 -10.35 5.59
C ILE A 82 -12.73 -10.72 4.30
N ASN A 83 -12.53 -12.02 4.01
CA ASN A 83 -11.87 -12.48 2.79
C ASN A 83 -12.64 -12.05 1.53
N ILE A 84 -13.97 -12.11 1.56
CA ILE A 84 -14.83 -11.67 0.45
C ILE A 84 -14.66 -10.16 0.22
N VAL A 85 -14.68 -9.35 1.29
CA VAL A 85 -14.48 -7.90 1.20
C VAL A 85 -13.07 -7.56 0.72
N GLU A 86 -12.04 -8.24 1.23
CA GLU A 86 -10.65 -8.06 0.77
C GLU A 86 -10.51 -8.37 -0.72
N ALA A 87 -11.06 -9.52 -1.16
CA ALA A 87 -11.03 -9.92 -2.56
C ALA A 87 -11.74 -8.91 -3.47
N HIS A 88 -12.90 -8.40 -3.04
CA HIS A 88 -13.64 -7.39 -3.79
C HIS A 88 -12.84 -6.09 -3.92
N LEU A 89 -12.36 -5.54 -2.79
CA LEU A 89 -11.60 -4.29 -2.78
C LEU A 89 -10.27 -4.43 -3.54
N PHE A 90 -9.59 -5.56 -3.37
CA PHE A 90 -8.37 -5.88 -4.11
C PHE A 90 -8.61 -5.81 -5.61
N ASN A 91 -9.61 -6.54 -6.12
CA ASN A 91 -9.89 -6.56 -7.55
C ASN A 91 -10.37 -5.22 -8.09
N GLN A 92 -11.22 -4.51 -7.33
CA GLN A 92 -11.67 -3.17 -7.70
C GLN A 92 -10.46 -2.25 -7.91
N PHE A 93 -9.60 -2.10 -6.90
CA PHE A 93 -8.50 -1.15 -6.97
C PHE A 93 -7.36 -1.62 -7.88
N ASN A 94 -7.09 -2.93 -7.97
CA ASN A 94 -6.08 -3.47 -8.88
C ASN A 94 -6.44 -3.25 -10.35
N ASN A 95 -7.73 -3.20 -10.69
CA ASN A 95 -8.20 -2.85 -12.03
C ASN A 95 -8.09 -1.35 -12.35
N GLU A 96 -8.17 -0.48 -11.33
CA GLU A 96 -7.96 0.96 -11.47
C GLU A 96 -6.47 1.31 -11.57
N SER A 97 -5.65 0.73 -10.68
CA SER A 97 -4.20 0.89 -10.63
C SER A 97 -3.57 -0.38 -10.04
N PRO A 98 -2.65 -1.06 -10.74
CA PRO A 98 -2.06 -2.30 -10.26
C PRO A 98 -1.48 -2.18 -8.83
N LEU A 99 -1.91 -3.08 -7.95
CA LEU A 99 -1.51 -3.12 -6.54
C LEU A 99 -0.16 -3.83 -6.35
N MET A 100 0.61 -3.37 -5.38
CA MET A 100 1.93 -3.90 -5.02
C MET A 100 1.90 -5.23 -4.30
N ASN A 101 0.72 -5.72 -3.92
CA ASN A 101 0.54 -7.07 -3.42
C ASN A 101 1.11 -8.11 -4.40
N GLY A 102 0.98 -7.85 -5.71
CA GLY A 102 1.27 -8.82 -6.76
C GLY A 102 0.37 -10.05 -6.73
N ALA A 103 -0.77 -9.99 -6.04
CA ALA A 103 -1.66 -11.14 -5.88
C ALA A 103 -2.61 -11.29 -7.07
N ILE A 104 -3.05 -12.52 -7.34
CA ILE A 104 -4.21 -12.80 -8.19
C ILE A 104 -5.27 -13.36 -7.25
N ILE A 105 -6.29 -12.55 -6.96
CA ILE A 105 -7.40 -12.94 -6.08
C ILE A 105 -8.64 -13.08 -6.95
N GLN A 106 -9.34 -14.20 -6.84
CA GLN A 106 -10.59 -14.38 -7.57
C GLN A 106 -11.63 -13.38 -7.06
N ASN A 107 -12.39 -12.79 -7.98
CA ASN A 107 -13.54 -11.99 -7.59
C ASN A 107 -14.54 -12.87 -6.84
N PRO A 108 -15.15 -12.36 -5.75
CA PRO A 108 -16.24 -13.09 -5.11
C PRO A 108 -17.43 -13.20 -6.07
N ASP A 109 -18.18 -14.30 -5.95
CA ASP A 109 -19.37 -14.56 -6.78
C ASP A 109 -20.48 -13.51 -6.61
N SER A 110 -20.47 -12.82 -5.48
CA SER A 110 -21.41 -11.74 -5.17
C SER A 110 -20.66 -10.51 -4.68
N ILE A 111 -21.19 -9.34 -5.01
CA ILE A 111 -20.68 -8.06 -4.51
C ILE A 111 -21.04 -7.95 -3.03
N PRO A 112 -20.07 -7.88 -2.11
CA PRO A 112 -20.37 -7.75 -0.70
C PRO A 112 -20.95 -6.37 -0.37
N GLN A 113 -21.69 -6.29 0.73
CA GLN A 113 -21.97 -5.01 1.35
C GLN A 113 -20.68 -4.47 2.00
N LEU A 114 -20.20 -3.34 1.50
CA LEU A 114 -18.98 -2.73 2.02
C LEU A 114 -19.26 -1.92 3.29
N PRO A 115 -18.43 -2.05 4.34
CA PRO A 115 -18.40 -1.10 5.45
C PRO A 115 -18.06 0.31 4.97
N ILE A 116 -18.25 1.30 5.85
CA ILE A 116 -17.81 2.67 5.58
C ILE A 116 -16.28 2.70 5.57
N GLU A 117 -15.72 3.35 4.55
CA GLU A 117 -14.28 3.62 4.47
C GLU A 117 -13.91 4.74 5.45
N GLU A 118 -12.94 4.48 6.32
CA GLU A 118 -12.32 5.46 7.20
C GLU A 118 -10.88 5.70 6.75
N THR A 119 -10.53 6.94 6.39
CA THR A 119 -9.17 7.28 5.94
C THR A 119 -8.48 8.22 6.91
N ILE A 120 -7.25 7.89 7.27
CA ILE A 120 -6.37 8.77 8.04
C ILE A 120 -5.11 9.12 7.25
N GLN A 121 -4.58 10.31 7.52
CA GLN A 121 -3.27 10.73 7.03
C GLN A 121 -2.20 10.41 8.07
N ILE A 122 -1.09 9.80 7.63
CA ILE A 122 0.03 9.36 8.48
C ILE A 122 1.36 10.01 8.10
N LEU A 123 1.38 10.93 7.14
CA LEU A 123 2.51 11.82 6.89
C LEU A 123 2.07 13.29 6.99
N PRO A 124 2.90 14.19 7.52
CA PRO A 124 2.62 15.62 7.51
C PRO A 124 2.50 16.18 6.09
N ASP A 125 1.69 17.23 5.89
CA ASP A 125 1.50 17.85 4.58
C ASP A 125 2.81 18.35 3.96
N ASP A 126 3.66 19.03 4.75
CA ASP A 126 4.96 19.52 4.30
C ASP A 126 5.90 18.39 3.84
N VAL A 127 5.83 17.24 4.52
CA VAL A 127 6.56 16.03 4.13
C VAL A 127 5.97 15.43 2.85
N ILE A 128 4.65 15.35 2.70
CA ILE A 128 4.01 14.83 1.49
C ILE A 128 4.43 15.67 0.28
N GLU A 129 4.30 17.00 0.38
CA GLU A 129 4.64 17.91 -0.72
C GLU A 129 6.14 17.85 -1.07
N LEU A 130 7.02 17.79 -0.06
CA LEU A 130 8.45 17.61 -0.30
C LEU A 130 8.74 16.28 -1.01
N ARG A 131 8.12 15.18 -0.57
CA ARG A 131 8.31 13.85 -1.16
C ARG A 131 7.72 13.73 -2.56
N LYS A 132 6.70 14.52 -2.91
CA LYS A 132 6.16 14.57 -4.27
C LYS A 132 7.10 15.20 -5.29
N THR A 133 8.06 16.01 -4.84
CA THR A 133 9.01 16.65 -5.77
C THR A 133 9.73 15.58 -6.61
N PRO A 134 9.88 15.77 -7.93
CA PRO A 134 10.52 14.78 -8.79
C PRO A 134 11.93 14.41 -8.34
N SER A 135 12.69 15.39 -7.82
CA SER A 135 14.03 15.19 -7.26
C SER A 135 14.09 14.24 -6.05
N GLN A 136 12.98 14.06 -5.33
CA GLN A 136 12.88 13.15 -4.20
C GLN A 136 12.22 11.84 -4.61
N ARG A 137 11.07 11.91 -5.29
CA ARG A 137 10.25 10.74 -5.60
C ARG A 137 10.87 9.83 -6.65
N LEU A 138 11.33 10.38 -7.77
CA LEU A 138 11.77 9.58 -8.91
C LEU A 138 13.00 8.73 -8.56
N PRO A 139 14.06 9.26 -7.93
CA PRO A 139 15.18 8.43 -7.47
C PRO A 139 14.75 7.35 -6.48
N ARG A 140 13.78 7.64 -5.60
CA ARG A 140 13.27 6.67 -4.62
C ARG A 140 12.52 5.52 -5.30
N GLN A 141 11.68 5.82 -6.30
CA GLN A 141 10.96 4.82 -7.08
C GLN A 141 11.91 3.93 -7.89
N ILE A 142 12.93 4.52 -8.52
CA ILE A 142 13.97 3.75 -9.23
C ILE A 142 14.68 2.80 -8.26
N ALA A 143 15.08 3.29 -7.07
CA ALA A 143 15.75 2.47 -6.08
C ALA A 143 14.85 1.33 -5.56
N GLN A 144 13.56 1.58 -5.37
CA GLN A 144 12.60 0.55 -4.95
C GLN A 144 12.41 -0.52 -6.03
N PHE A 145 12.23 -0.11 -7.29
CA PHE A 145 12.12 -1.01 -8.42
C PHE A 145 13.38 -1.87 -8.57
N GLN A 146 14.56 -1.25 -8.51
CA GLN A 146 15.84 -1.96 -8.55
C GLN A 146 15.96 -2.98 -7.39
N ALA A 147 15.63 -2.58 -6.16
CA ALA A 147 15.72 -3.47 -5.01
C ALA A 147 14.80 -4.70 -5.11
N LEU A 148 13.59 -4.52 -5.65
CA LEU A 148 12.68 -5.65 -5.92
C LEU A 148 13.20 -6.53 -7.05
N PHE A 149 13.74 -5.94 -8.11
CA PHE A 149 14.30 -6.67 -9.24
C PHE A 149 15.50 -7.54 -8.82
N GLU A 150 16.45 -6.97 -8.07
CA GLU A 150 17.59 -7.68 -7.50
C GLU A 150 17.13 -8.83 -6.59
N TRP A 151 16.17 -8.57 -5.69
CA TRP A 151 15.60 -9.60 -4.82
C TRP A 151 14.99 -10.78 -5.60
N ILE A 152 14.32 -10.51 -6.72
CA ILE A 152 13.76 -11.54 -7.58
C ILE A 152 14.84 -12.42 -8.21
N LEU A 153 15.94 -11.81 -8.66
CA LEU A 153 17.05 -12.50 -9.30
C LEU A 153 17.89 -13.30 -8.30
N GLU A 154 18.13 -12.75 -7.12
CA GLU A 154 19.09 -13.30 -6.16
C GLU A 154 18.46 -14.20 -5.10
N VAL A 155 17.19 -13.97 -4.75
CA VAL A 155 16.55 -14.63 -3.61
C VAL A 155 15.37 -15.51 -4.02
N LYS A 156 14.36 -14.94 -4.69
CA LYS A 156 13.14 -15.69 -5.02
C LYS A 156 12.40 -15.12 -6.22
N ASN A 157 12.14 -15.96 -7.21
CA ASN A 157 11.35 -15.59 -8.38
C ASN A 157 9.96 -16.26 -8.37
N THR A 158 8.93 -15.50 -7.95
CA THR A 158 7.53 -15.96 -7.98
C THR A 158 6.70 -15.09 -8.91
N GLU A 159 5.57 -15.64 -9.37
CA GLU A 159 4.59 -14.86 -10.14
C GLU A 159 4.12 -13.61 -9.39
N GLN A 160 3.88 -13.74 -8.08
CA GLN A 160 3.51 -12.61 -7.25
C GLN A 160 4.54 -11.47 -7.29
N LEU A 161 5.82 -11.78 -7.14
CA LEU A 161 6.87 -10.78 -7.19
C LEU A 161 7.01 -10.15 -8.59
N ARG A 162 6.79 -10.93 -9.65
CA ARG A 162 6.80 -10.40 -11.02
C ARG A 162 5.64 -9.44 -11.28
N LEU A 163 4.45 -9.74 -10.75
CA LEU A 163 3.29 -8.84 -10.85
C LEU A 163 3.50 -7.55 -10.05
N ALA A 164 4.06 -7.65 -8.85
CA ALA A 164 4.45 -6.48 -8.07
C ALA A 164 5.52 -5.64 -8.78
N LEU A 165 6.52 -6.29 -9.41
CA LEU A 165 7.53 -5.60 -10.21
C LEU A 165 6.91 -4.84 -11.40
N GLN A 166 5.93 -5.45 -12.08
CA GLN A 166 5.18 -4.79 -13.16
C GLN A 166 4.41 -3.56 -12.64
N ALA A 167 3.76 -3.67 -11.48
CA ALA A 167 3.05 -2.55 -10.86
C ALA A 167 4.01 -1.39 -10.53
N HIS A 168 5.20 -1.69 -9.97
CA HIS A 168 6.25 -0.68 -9.72
C HIS A 168 6.73 -0.04 -11.02
N PHE A 169 6.93 -0.84 -12.08
CA PHE A 169 7.38 -0.33 -13.38
C PHE A 169 6.37 0.65 -13.99
N SER A 170 5.08 0.27 -14.04
CA SER A 170 4.02 1.15 -14.58
C SER A 170 3.93 2.47 -13.83
N ARG A 171 4.14 2.49 -12.51
CA ARG A 171 4.18 3.74 -11.74
C ARG A 171 5.43 4.55 -12.02
N LEU A 172 6.59 3.90 -12.11
CA LEU A 172 7.84 4.56 -12.45
C LEU A 172 7.75 5.25 -13.81
N GLU A 173 7.15 4.59 -14.81
CA GLU A 173 6.88 5.14 -16.13
C GLU A 173 6.02 6.41 -16.02
N ASN A 174 4.88 6.33 -15.33
CA ASN A 174 4.00 7.50 -15.12
C ASN A 174 4.75 8.68 -14.45
N TYR A 175 5.58 8.43 -13.43
CA TYR A 175 6.33 9.49 -12.77
C TYR A 175 7.44 10.07 -13.65
N TYR A 176 8.09 9.23 -14.45
CA TYR A 176 9.10 9.65 -15.40
C TYR A 176 8.47 10.54 -16.49
N GLU A 177 7.36 10.12 -17.09
CA GLU A 177 6.64 10.91 -18.09
C GLU A 177 6.22 12.27 -17.53
N ASN A 178 5.61 12.30 -16.35
CA ASN A 178 5.23 13.54 -15.68
C ASN A 178 6.45 14.47 -15.45
N PHE A 179 7.60 13.92 -15.07
CA PHE A 179 8.82 14.70 -14.89
C PHE A 179 9.33 15.31 -16.20
N ILE A 180 9.31 14.56 -17.30
CA ILE A 180 9.73 15.06 -18.61
C ILE A 180 8.75 16.12 -19.12
N SER A 181 7.44 15.90 -19.02
CA SER A 181 6.41 16.84 -19.48
C SER A 181 6.30 18.11 -18.63
N SER A 182 6.73 18.09 -17.36
CA SER A 182 6.73 19.28 -16.50
C SER A 182 7.89 20.25 -16.75
N ASN A 183 8.83 19.89 -17.65
CA ASN A 183 9.99 20.70 -18.00
C ASN A 183 9.86 21.37 -19.40
N GLU A 184 8.67 21.35 -20.00
CA GLU A 184 8.28 22.19 -21.16
C GLU A 184 7.43 23.38 -20.71
#